data_AF-A0A151UL94-F1
#
_entry.id   AF-A0A151UL94-F1
#
_cell.length_a   1.000
_cell.length_b   1.000
_cell.length_c   1.000
_cell.angle_alpha   90.00
_cell.angle_beta   90.00
_cell.angle_gamma   90.00
#
_symmetry.space_group_name_H-M   'P 1'
#
loop_
_entity.id
_entity.type
_entity.pdbx_description
1 polymer ?
#
loop_
_entity_poly.entity_id
_entity_poly.type
_entity_poly.pdbx_seq_one_letter_code
_entity_poly.pdbx_strand_id
1 'polypeptide(L)'
;MEKMINTLQHYTWGSKDALTRLYGITDPNGRPMAELWMGAHPKSNSRVQDAQGNEIALHTLITCDPQGILGRAVAERFGELPFLFK
;
A
#
# COMPACT_ATOMS: atom_id res chain seq x y z
N MET A 1 5.63 1.50 14.34
CA MET A 1 6.29 1.11 13.07
C MET A 1 5.38 0.06 12.49
N GLU A 2 4.70 0.38 11.40
CA GLU A 2 3.60 -0.45 10.91
C GLU A 2 4.04 -1.34 9.74
N LYS A 3 3.79 -2.65 9.84
CA LYS A 3 4.00 -3.56 8.71
C LYS A 3 2.89 -3.33 7.69
N MET A 4 3.27 -2.99 6.46
CA MET A 4 2.33 -2.74 5.37
C MET A 4 1.88 -4.04 4.70
N ILE A 5 0.58 -4.12 4.42
CA ILE A 5 -0.06 -5.13 3.60
C ILE A 5 -0.41 -4.45 2.28
N ASN A 6 0.35 -4.77 1.24
CA ASN A 6 0.36 -4.05 -0.04
C ASN A 6 -0.49 -4.76 -1.09
N THR A 7 -0.97 -4.00 -2.07
CA THR A 7 -1.81 -4.56 -3.15
C THR A 7 -0.97 -4.93 -4.36
N LEU A 8 -1.21 -6.12 -4.92
CA LEU A 8 -0.65 -6.55 -6.20
C LEU A 8 -1.60 -6.19 -7.34
N GLN A 9 -1.08 -5.54 -8.37
CA GLN A 9 -1.79 -5.30 -9.62
C GLN A 9 -1.47 -6.40 -10.62
N HIS A 10 -2.52 -7.09 -11.08
CA HIS A 10 -2.39 -8.25 -11.97
C HIS A 10 -2.56 -7.89 -13.45
N TYR A 11 -1.86 -6.84 -13.91
CA TYR A 11 -1.92 -6.44 -15.32
C TYR A 11 -1.29 -7.49 -16.23
N THR A 12 -1.82 -7.65 -17.44
CA THR A 12 -1.43 -8.71 -18.39
C THR A 12 0.04 -8.70 -18.79
N TRP A 13 0.70 -7.54 -18.70
CA TRP A 13 2.13 -7.36 -18.99
C TRP A 13 3.05 -7.71 -17.81
N GLY A 14 2.51 -8.02 -16.63
CA GLY A 14 3.30 -8.35 -15.44
C GLY A 14 4.08 -9.66 -15.57
N SER A 15 5.15 -9.78 -14.78
CA SER A 15 5.87 -11.04 -14.66
C SER A 15 5.09 -12.02 -13.78
N LYS A 16 5.11 -13.31 -14.11
CA LYS A 16 4.51 -14.36 -13.27
C LYS A 16 5.39 -14.80 -12.10
N ASP A 17 6.68 -14.47 -12.12
CA ASP A 17 7.64 -15.05 -11.17
C ASP A 17 8.63 -14.05 -10.55
N ALA A 18 8.70 -12.80 -11.01
CA ALA A 18 9.72 -11.87 -10.56
C ALA A 18 9.60 -11.58 -9.05
N LEU A 19 8.39 -11.26 -8.58
CA LEU A 19 8.15 -11.02 -7.15
C LEU A 19 8.26 -12.29 -6.31
N THR A 20 7.97 -13.45 -6.89
CA THR A 20 8.20 -14.74 -6.24
C THR A 20 9.69 -14.98 -6.00
N ARG A 21 10.53 -14.78 -7.02
CA ARG A 21 11.97 -15.02 -6.94
C ARG A 21 12.67 -14.01 -6.04
N LEU A 22 12.28 -12.74 -6.10
CA LEU A 22 12.93 -11.66 -5.34
C LEU A 22 12.49 -11.62 -3.88
N TYR A 23 11.20 -11.84 -3.61
CA TYR A 23 10.60 -11.57 -2.31
C TYR A 23 9.77 -12.73 -1.73
N GLY A 24 9.69 -13.86 -2.44
CA GLY A 24 8.89 -15.01 -2.01
C GLY A 24 7.38 -14.79 -2.13
N ILE A 25 6.93 -13.74 -2.83
CA ILE A 25 5.51 -13.41 -2.96
C ILE A 25 4.89 -14.32 -4.04
N THR A 26 3.92 -15.14 -3.66
CA THR A 26 3.25 -16.07 -4.58
C THR A 26 1.80 -15.64 -4.85
N ASP A 27 1.38 -15.67 -6.12
CA ASP A 27 -0.04 -15.66 -6.47
C ASP A 27 -0.53 -17.10 -6.70
N PRO A 28 -1.47 -17.63 -5.89
CA PRO A 28 -1.91 -19.02 -5.99
C PRO A 28 -2.64 -19.34 -7.30
N ASN A 29 -3.14 -18.31 -8.00
CA ASN A 29 -3.82 -18.45 -9.28
C ASN A 29 -2.86 -18.31 -10.47
N GLY A 30 -1.55 -18.14 -10.24
CA GLY A 30 -0.54 -18.01 -11.28
C GLY A 30 -0.72 -16.80 -12.20
N ARG A 31 -1.40 -15.74 -11.71
CA ARG A 31 -1.64 -14.52 -12.48
C ARG A 31 -0.35 -13.71 -12.62
N PRO A 32 -0.18 -12.94 -13.72
CA PRO A 32 0.85 -11.92 -13.81
C PRO A 32 0.83 -10.98 -12.58
N MET A 33 2.00 -10.62 -12.07
CA MET A 33 2.18 -9.65 -10.99
C MET A 33 3.00 -8.48 -11.56
N ALA A 34 2.31 -7.39 -11.87
CA ALA A 34 2.86 -6.28 -12.62
C ALA A 34 3.45 -5.20 -11.72
N GLU A 35 2.72 -4.82 -10.67
CA GLU A 35 3.10 -3.74 -9.75
C GLU A 35 2.72 -4.12 -8.31
N LEU A 36 3.58 -3.81 -7.34
CA LEU A 36 3.30 -3.93 -5.91
C LEU A 36 3.12 -2.54 -5.31
N TRP A 37 1.88 -2.14 -5.07
CA TRP A 37 1.60 -0.76 -4.64
C TRP A 37 1.74 -0.60 -3.13
N MET A 38 2.53 0.41 -2.76
CA MET A 38 2.79 0.86 -1.39
C MET A 38 2.30 2.30 -1.26
N GLY A 39 1.16 2.50 -0.59
CA GLY A 39 0.64 3.83 -0.33
C GLY A 39 -0.87 3.87 -0.09
N ALA A 40 -1.42 5.08 -0.12
CA ALA A 40 -2.81 5.38 0.21
C ALA A 40 -3.64 5.76 -1.03
N HIS A 41 -3.35 5.15 -2.19
CA HIS A 41 -4.04 5.49 -3.43
C HIS A 41 -5.50 5.01 -3.40
N PRO A 42 -6.51 5.84 -3.74
CA PRO A 42 -7.94 5.51 -3.59
C PRO A 42 -8.38 4.19 -4.25
N LYS A 43 -7.80 3.87 -5.41
CA LYS A 43 -8.12 2.63 -6.16
C LYS A 43 -7.42 1.37 -5.64
N SER A 44 -6.43 1.51 -4.76
CA SER A 44 -5.58 0.40 -4.31
C SER A 44 -4.82 0.83 -3.06
N ASN A 45 -5.48 0.72 -1.92
CA ASN A 45 -4.97 1.15 -0.63
C ASN A 45 -4.18 0.03 0.05
N SER A 46 -2.94 0.32 0.42
CA SER A 46 -2.24 -0.50 1.41
C SER A 46 -3.02 -0.52 2.73
N ARG A 47 -2.86 -1.60 3.47
CA ARG A 47 -3.43 -1.78 4.81
C ARG A 47 -2.32 -1.89 5.84
N VAL A 48 -2.64 -1.55 7.08
CA VAL A 48 -1.78 -1.75 8.26
C VAL A 48 -2.62 -2.38 9.38
N GLN A 49 -1.96 -2.91 10.41
CA GLN A 49 -2.64 -3.38 11.61
C GLN A 49 -2.79 -2.23 12.60
N ASP A 50 -3.97 -2.07 13.18
CA ASP A 50 -4.17 -1.16 14.31
C ASP A 50 -3.60 -1.76 15.62
N ALA A 51 -3.71 -1.00 16.71
CA ALA A 51 -3.23 -1.45 18.03
C ALA A 51 -3.96 -2.70 18.57
N GLN A 52 -5.10 -3.06 17.99
CA GLN A 52 -5.90 -4.24 18.31
C GLN A 52 -5.65 -5.39 17.32
N GLY A 53 -4.77 -5.21 16.33
CA GLY A 53 -4.42 -6.19 15.32
C GLY A 53 -5.37 -6.25 14.13
N ASN A 54 -6.37 -5.36 14.04
CA ASN A 54 -7.30 -5.35 12.90
C ASN A 54 -6.67 -4.64 11.70
N GLU A 55 -6.97 -5.10 10.49
CA GLU A 55 -6.52 -4.45 9.27
C GLU A 55 -7.34 -3.20 8.95
N ILE A 56 -6.69 -2.05 8.97
CA ILE A 56 -7.25 -0.76 8.56
C ILE A 56 -6.59 -0.26 7.28
N ALA A 57 -7.36 0.38 6.40
CA ALA A 57 -6.80 1.02 5.22
C ALA A 57 -5.90 2.19 5.62
N LEU A 58 -4.72 2.29 4.99
CA LEU A 58 -3.76 3.36 5.27
C LEU A 58 -4.37 4.76 5.04
N HIS A 59 -5.19 4.90 4.00
CA HIS A 59 -5.92 6.15 3.76
C HIS A 59 -6.84 6.52 4.93
N THR A 60 -7.60 5.57 5.48
CA THR A 60 -8.46 5.82 6.64
C THR A 60 -7.64 6.28 7.84
N LEU A 61 -6.51 5.62 8.10
CA LEU A 61 -5.61 6.00 9.18
C LEU A 61 -5.11 7.44 9.01
N ILE A 62 -4.61 7.79 7.82
CA ILE A 62 -4.15 9.15 7.48
C ILE A 62 -5.27 10.18 7.68
N THR A 63 -6.49 9.89 7.22
CA THR A 63 -7.61 10.84 7.33
C THR A 63 -8.06 11.07 8.78
N CYS A 64 -7.87 10.09 9.68
CA CYS A 64 -8.17 10.24 11.10
C CYS A 64 -7.21 11.18 11.83
N ASP A 65 -5.93 11.22 11.45
CA ASP A 65 -4.93 12.14 12.01
C ASP A 65 -3.89 12.57 10.96
N PRO A 66 -4.26 13.46 10.02
CA PRO A 66 -3.37 13.83 8.91
C PRO A 66 -2.08 14.48 9.40
N GLN A 67 -2.15 15.32 10.43
CA GLN A 67 -0.97 16.02 10.94
C GLN A 67 -0.07 15.10 11.76
N GLY A 68 -0.62 14.19 12.57
CA GLY A 68 0.17 13.23 13.32
C GLY A 68 0.87 12.19 12.44
N ILE A 69 0.27 11.84 11.30
CA ILE A 69 0.81 10.80 10.40
C ILE A 69 1.67 11.38 9.29
N LEU A 70 1.22 12.43 8.60
CA LEU A 70 1.97 13.03 7.48
C LEU A 70 2.94 14.12 7.95
N GLY A 71 2.74 14.65 9.15
CA GLY A 71 3.37 15.89 9.59
C GLY A 71 2.65 17.13 9.04
N ARG A 72 2.71 18.23 9.80
CA ARG A 72 2.02 19.50 9.50
C ARG A 72 2.27 20.01 8.08
N ALA A 73 3.52 20.04 7.62
CA ALA A 73 3.89 20.61 6.32
C ALA A 73 3.27 19.84 5.14
N VAL A 74 3.23 18.51 5.22
CA VAL A 74 2.65 17.66 4.17
C VAL A 74 1.13 17.74 4.22
N ALA A 75 0.55 17.66 5.42
CA ALA A 75 -0.90 17.77 5.62
C ALA A 75 -1.45 19.12 5.11
N GLU A 76 -0.81 20.24 5.46
CA GLU A 76 -1.22 21.58 5.00
C GLU A 76 -1.06 21.75 3.47
N ARG A 77 -0.02 21.16 2.87
CA ARG A 77 0.28 21.34 1.44
C ARG A 77 -0.52 20.42 0.52
N PHE A 78 -0.75 19.17 0.92
CA PHE A 78 -1.30 18.13 0.05
C PHE A 78 -2.61 17.54 0.57
N GLY A 79 -2.85 17.55 1.89
CA GLY A 79 -4.03 16.93 2.51
C GLY A 79 -4.05 15.40 2.47
N GLU A 80 -3.10 14.76 1.78
CA GLU A 80 -2.98 13.31 1.61
C GLU A 80 -1.51 12.90 1.43
N LEU A 81 -1.27 11.59 1.29
CA LEU A 81 0.06 11.06 0.99
C LEU A 81 0.47 11.45 -0.45
N PRO A 82 1.50 12.30 -0.65
CA PRO A 82 1.75 12.94 -1.94
C PRO A 82 2.53 12.06 -2.94
N PHE A 83 2.53 10.75 -2.74
CA PHE A 83 3.23 9.81 -3.59
C PHE A 83 2.55 8.43 -3.56
N LEU A 84 2.81 7.66 -4.61
CA LEU A 84 2.54 6.23 -4.69
C LEU A 84 3.87 5.54 -4.98
N PHE A 85 4.25 4.59 -4.13
CA PHE A 85 5.46 3.79 -4.32
C PHE A 85 5.12 2.43 -4.92
N LYS A 86 5.98 1.91 -5.81
CA LYS A 86 5.77 0.68 -6.59
C LYS A 86 7.06 -0.12 -6.70
#